data_AF-A0A7K1Z1P2-F1
#
_entry.id   AF-A0A7K1Z1P2-F1
#
_cell.length_a   1.000
_cell.length_b   1.000
_cell.length_c   1.000
_cell.angle_alpha   90.00
_cell.angle_beta   90.00
_cell.angle_gamma   90.00
#
_symmetry.space_group_name_H-M   'P 1'
#
loop_
_entity.id
_entity.type
_entity.pdbx_description
1 polymer ?
#
loop_
_entity_poly.entity_id
_entity_poly.type
_entity_poly.pdbx_seq_one_letter_code
_entity_poly.pdbx_strand_id
1 'polypeptide(L)'
;MSEAGDRRMELIATTLEGTHVYVNDDAAFLVVYTDQDCGTCLNEMVNLVERISTEFELSIFSMNRSGERQFPIDDLVHLDYTIEPESKLRNVPTPVLVYLDHTKEIKASFISTLSDDRNRETAFLDIVRKLTSE
;
A
#
# COMPACT_ATOMS: atom_id res chain seq x y z
N MET A 1 8.39 -37.06 5.18
CA MET A 1 7.90 -36.26 6.32
C MET A 1 9.13 -35.64 6.99
N SER A 2 9.40 -34.35 6.92
CA SER A 2 8.57 -33.19 6.56
C SER A 2 9.28 -32.32 5.53
N GLU A 3 8.56 -31.87 4.51
CA GLU A 3 8.91 -30.73 3.68
C GLU A 3 8.96 -29.50 4.59
N ALA A 4 10.16 -29.00 4.88
CA ALA A 4 10.31 -27.62 5.30
C ALA A 4 10.00 -26.78 4.05
N GLY A 5 8.73 -26.38 3.95
CA GLY A 5 8.21 -25.57 2.86
C GLY A 5 9.11 -24.36 2.66
N ASP A 6 9.66 -24.30 1.46
CA ASP A 6 10.41 -23.21 0.85
C ASP A 6 9.50 -21.96 0.78
N ARG A 7 9.20 -21.35 1.93
CA ARG A 7 8.50 -20.06 2.00
C ARG A 7 9.50 -19.01 1.53
N ARG A 8 9.44 -18.67 0.25
CA ARG A 8 10.29 -17.66 -0.35
C ARG A 8 9.88 -16.29 0.21
N MET A 9 10.53 -15.90 1.31
CA MET A 9 10.44 -14.53 1.80
C MET A 9 11.11 -13.60 0.78
N GLU A 10 10.32 -12.92 -0.03
CA GLU A 10 10.82 -11.87 -0.91
C GLU A 10 10.92 -10.54 -0.14
N LEU A 11 12.10 -9.92 -0.24
CA LEU A 11 12.35 -8.60 0.32
C LEU A 11 11.47 -7.60 -0.43
N ILE A 12 10.56 -6.93 0.25
CA ILE A 12 9.77 -5.87 -0.40
C ILE A 12 10.46 -4.53 -0.27
N ALA A 13 11.09 -4.27 0.87
CA ALA A 13 11.54 -2.93 1.18
C ALA A 13 12.52 -2.84 2.33
N THR A 14 13.22 -1.72 2.38
CA THR A 14 13.90 -1.25 3.59
C THR A 14 12.99 -0.22 4.25
N THR A 15 12.80 -0.26 5.56
CA THR A 15 12.15 0.84 6.29
C THR A 15 13.04 2.08 6.23
N LEU A 16 12.48 3.25 6.55
CA LEU A 16 13.25 4.48 6.74
C LEU A 16 14.35 4.35 7.82
N GLU A 17 14.22 3.36 8.72
CA GLU A 17 15.19 3.07 9.80
C GLU A 17 16.30 2.09 9.36
N GLY A 18 16.32 1.69 8.08
CA GLY A 18 17.30 0.73 7.56
C GLY A 18 16.98 -0.73 7.89
N THR A 19 15.78 -1.02 8.40
CA THR A 19 15.35 -2.39 8.71
C THR A 19 14.75 -3.03 7.47
N HIS A 20 15.17 -4.26 7.14
CA HIS A 20 14.57 -4.99 6.03
C HIS A 20 13.18 -5.53 6.40
N VAL A 21 12.18 -5.16 5.61
CA VAL A 21 10.82 -5.67 5.72
C VAL A 21 10.63 -6.77 4.67
N TYR A 22 10.46 -7.98 5.19
CA TYR A 22 10.00 -9.12 4.41
C TYR A 22 8.49 -9.14 4.51
N VAL A 23 7.81 -9.03 3.38
CA VAL A 23 6.38 -9.35 3.35
C VAL A 23 6.32 -10.80 2.92
N ASN A 24 5.52 -11.58 3.63
CA ASN A 24 5.22 -12.95 3.23
C ASN A 24 4.66 -12.98 1.79
N ASP A 25 4.45 -14.17 1.24
CA ASP A 25 3.71 -14.39 -0.01
C ASP A 25 2.28 -13.81 0.00
N ASP A 26 1.86 -13.14 1.07
CA ASP A 26 0.54 -12.54 1.21
C ASP A 26 0.41 -11.24 0.39
N ALA A 27 -0.83 -10.95 0.00
CA ALA A 27 -1.21 -9.67 -0.57
C ALA A 27 -1.04 -8.53 0.45
N ALA A 28 -0.87 -7.31 -0.04
CA ALA A 28 -0.67 -6.15 0.80
C ALA A 28 -1.25 -4.89 0.18
N PHE A 29 -1.50 -3.90 1.01
CA PHE A 29 -1.78 -2.54 0.57
C PHE A 29 -0.54 -1.67 0.69
N LEU A 30 -0.37 -0.77 -0.27
CA LEU A 30 0.69 0.23 -0.24
C LEU A 30 0.12 1.61 -0.55
N VAL A 31 0.29 2.54 0.37
CA VAL A 31 0.00 3.95 0.15
C VAL A 31 1.26 4.63 -0.38
N VAL A 32 1.16 5.31 -1.53
CA VAL A 32 2.24 6.11 -2.10
C VAL A 32 1.82 7.57 -2.14
N TYR A 33 2.65 8.43 -1.56
CA TYR A 33 2.35 9.86 -1.43
C TYR A 33 3.61 10.72 -1.48
N THR A 34 3.42 12.04 -1.51
CA THR A 34 4.47 13.07 -1.44
C THR A 34 4.06 14.15 -0.44
N ASP A 35 5.03 14.92 0.04
CA ASP A 35 4.83 16.14 0.85
C ASP A 35 4.10 17.27 0.10
N GLN A 36 4.06 17.19 -1.23
CA GLN A 36 3.36 18.15 -2.11
C GLN A 36 1.90 17.79 -2.35
N ASP A 37 1.45 16.60 -1.90
CA ASP A 37 0.07 16.19 -2.07
C ASP A 37 -0.86 17.11 -1.25
N CYS A 38 -2.06 17.35 -1.78
CA CYS A 38 -3.03 18.18 -1.10
C CYS A 38 -3.41 17.56 0.26
N GLY A 39 -3.38 18.35 1.34
CA GLY A 39 -3.73 17.87 2.68
C GLY A 39 -5.11 17.23 2.77
N THR A 40 -6.09 17.72 2.00
CA THR A 40 -7.41 17.08 1.93
C THR A 40 -7.36 15.74 1.20
N CYS A 41 -6.54 15.59 0.14
CA CYS A 41 -6.35 14.29 -0.52
C CYS A 41 -5.71 13.26 0.42
N LEU A 42 -4.72 13.70 1.21
CA LEU A 42 -4.09 12.84 2.20
C LEU A 42 -5.08 12.41 3.29
N ASN A 43 -5.93 13.32 3.78
CA ASN A 43 -6.98 12.96 4.74
C ASN A 43 -8.00 11.96 4.18
N GLU A 44 -8.36 12.06 2.89
CA GLU A 44 -9.19 11.03 2.24
C GLU A 44 -8.49 9.67 2.20
N MET A 45 -7.18 9.65 1.90
CA MET A 45 -6.40 8.41 1.96
C MET A 45 -6.37 7.82 3.36
N VAL A 46 -6.22 8.65 4.39
CA VAL A 46 -6.19 8.21 5.79
C VAL A 46 -7.50 7.51 6.15
N ASN A 47 -8.63 8.15 5.88
CA ASN A 47 -9.95 7.58 6.15
C ASN A 47 -10.15 6.25 5.40
N LEU A 48 -9.72 6.16 4.13
CA LEU A 48 -9.81 4.93 3.35
C LEU A 48 -8.90 3.83 3.93
N VAL A 49 -7.69 4.17 4.34
CA VAL A 49 -6.74 3.21 4.92
C VAL A 49 -7.25 2.68 6.25
N GLU A 50 -7.78 3.53 7.13
CA GLU A 50 -8.39 3.09 8.40
C GLU A 50 -9.57 2.13 8.16
N ARG A 51 -10.39 2.39 7.15
CA ARG A 51 -11.47 1.46 6.77
C ARG A 51 -10.90 0.12 6.30
N ILE A 52 -9.89 0.14 5.44
CA ILE A 52 -9.25 -1.06 4.91
C ILE A 52 -8.58 -1.87 6.03
N SER A 53 -7.92 -1.22 6.99
CA SER A 53 -7.30 -1.93 8.12
C SER A 53 -8.32 -2.63 9.02
N THR A 54 -9.57 -2.16 9.04
CA THR A 54 -10.66 -2.83 9.77
C THR A 54 -11.35 -3.91 8.95
N GLU A 55 -11.32 -3.81 7.62
CA GLU A 55 -12.07 -4.69 6.72
C GLU A 55 -11.23 -5.88 6.21
N PHE A 56 -9.93 -5.68 6.00
CA PHE A 56 -9.02 -6.68 5.44
C PHE A 56 -7.92 -7.03 6.45
N GLU A 57 -7.71 -8.32 6.68
CA GLU A 57 -6.58 -8.83 7.49
C GLU A 57 -5.27 -8.84 6.67
N LEU A 58 -4.97 -7.74 5.97
CA LEU A 58 -3.78 -7.59 5.14
C LEU A 58 -2.85 -6.52 5.70
N SER A 59 -1.55 -6.70 5.46
CA SER A 59 -0.56 -5.69 5.83
C SER A 59 -0.77 -4.41 5.00
N ILE A 60 -0.67 -3.26 5.66
CA ILE A 60 -0.71 -1.95 5.02
C ILE A 60 0.62 -1.25 5.24
N PHE A 61 1.20 -0.79 4.14
CA PHE A 61 2.46 -0.06 4.12
C PHE A 61 2.21 1.36 3.63
N SER A 62 3.09 2.28 4.02
CA SER A 62 3.13 3.61 3.42
C SER A 62 4.52 3.94 2.91
N MET A 63 4.59 4.69 1.82
CA MET A 63 5.82 5.11 1.18
C MET A 63 5.70 6.56 0.74
N ASN A 64 6.59 7.39 1.27
CA ASN A 64 6.72 8.78 0.84
C ASN A 64 7.84 8.88 -0.21
N ARG A 65 7.55 9.46 -1.37
CA ARG A 65 8.60 9.68 -2.39
C ARG A 65 9.63 10.72 -1.97
N SER A 66 9.31 11.60 -1.03
CA SER A 66 10.28 12.55 -0.47
C SER A 66 11.22 11.92 0.56
N GLY A 67 10.96 10.67 0.99
CA GLY A 67 11.74 9.99 2.03
C GLY A 67 11.39 10.39 3.46
N GLU A 68 10.36 11.22 3.67
CA GLU A 68 9.96 11.66 5.01
C GLU A 68 8.84 10.82 5.62
N ARG A 69 8.88 10.63 6.94
CA ARG A 69 7.84 9.91 7.71
C ARG A 69 6.67 10.86 8.03
N GLN A 70 5.63 10.87 7.20
CA GLN A 70 4.52 11.85 7.36
C GLN A 70 3.11 11.30 7.14
N PHE A 71 2.92 10.00 6.89
CA PHE A 71 1.57 9.47 6.77
C PHE A 71 0.93 9.41 8.15
N PRO A 72 -0.22 10.07 8.39
CA PRO A 72 -0.74 10.30 9.74
C PRO A 72 -1.57 9.11 10.23
N ILE A 73 -0.97 7.91 10.22
CA ILE A 73 -1.48 6.69 10.85
C ILE A 73 -0.30 6.03 11.57
N ASP A 74 -0.36 6.00 12.91
CA ASP A 74 0.77 5.60 13.76
C ASP A 74 1.17 4.12 13.59
N ASP A 75 0.22 3.25 13.26
CA ASP A 75 0.42 1.81 13.19
C ASP A 75 0.93 1.32 11.82
N LEU A 76 1.13 2.21 10.84
CA LEU A 76 1.64 1.80 9.54
C LEU A 76 3.16 1.63 9.53
N VAL A 77 3.60 0.58 8.85
CA VAL A 77 5.02 0.41 8.52
C VAL A 77 5.37 1.38 7.37
N HIS A 78 6.31 2.28 7.62
CA HIS A 78 6.81 3.23 6.63
C HIS A 78 8.03 2.68 5.89
N LEU A 79 7.89 2.54 4.58
CA LEU A 79 8.92 2.06 3.68
C LEU A 79 9.75 3.23 3.15
N ASP A 80 11.06 3.01 3.02
CA ASP A 80 11.93 3.86 2.23
C ASP A 80 11.54 3.76 0.74
N TYR A 81 11.80 4.80 -0.05
CA TYR A 81 11.45 4.84 -1.47
C TYR A 81 12.34 3.94 -2.34
N THR A 82 13.42 3.37 -1.79
CA THR A 82 14.42 2.55 -2.51
C THR A 82 13.97 1.11 -2.80
N ILE A 83 12.68 0.85 -2.97
CA ILE A 83 12.11 -0.51 -3.09
C ILE A 83 12.21 -1.04 -4.53
N GLU A 84 12.39 -2.36 -4.73
CA GLU A 84 12.54 -2.94 -6.08
C GLU A 84 11.32 -2.82 -7.04
N PRO A 85 10.10 -2.43 -6.63
CA PRO A 85 9.12 -1.93 -7.60
C PRO A 85 9.26 -0.44 -7.95
N GLU A 86 10.37 0.25 -7.62
CA GLU A 86 10.58 1.69 -7.88
C GLU A 86 10.23 2.07 -9.32
N SER A 87 10.62 1.23 -10.29
CA SER A 87 10.32 1.46 -11.71
C SER A 87 8.82 1.46 -12.04
N LYS A 88 8.03 0.58 -11.39
CA LYS A 88 6.57 0.49 -11.56
C LYS A 88 5.86 1.62 -10.83
N LEU A 89 6.40 2.04 -9.69
CA LEU A 89 5.79 3.06 -8.84
C LEU A 89 6.19 4.49 -9.21
N ARG A 90 7.27 4.72 -9.95
CA ARG A 90 7.78 6.06 -10.30
C ARG A 90 6.77 6.92 -11.06
N ASN A 91 5.94 6.32 -11.91
CA ASN A 91 4.99 7.04 -12.77
C ASN A 91 3.55 7.05 -12.26
N VAL A 92 3.29 6.48 -11.07
CA VAL A 92 1.93 6.47 -10.52
C VAL A 92 1.60 7.88 -9.99
N PRO A 93 0.41 8.43 -10.23
CA PRO A 93 0.00 9.69 -9.60
C PRO A 93 -0.12 9.53 -8.08
N THR A 94 0.13 10.60 -7.32
CA THR A 94 0.00 10.63 -5.85
C THR A 94 -1.07 11.64 -5.42
N PRO A 95 -1.70 11.46 -4.23
CA PRO A 95 -1.58 10.29 -3.38
C PRO A 95 -2.43 9.12 -3.92
N VAL A 96 -1.89 7.91 -3.80
CA VAL A 96 -2.51 6.69 -4.33
C VAL A 96 -2.40 5.56 -3.32
N LEU A 97 -3.47 4.80 -3.20
CA LEU A 97 -3.49 3.51 -2.54
C LEU A 97 -3.47 2.41 -3.59
N VAL A 98 -2.56 1.46 -3.49
CA VAL A 98 -2.51 0.29 -4.38
C VAL A 98 -2.69 -1.01 -3.58
N TYR A 99 -3.35 -1.97 -4.22
CA TYR A 99 -3.39 -3.35 -3.77
C TYR A 99 -2.35 -4.15 -4.57
N LEU A 100 -1.44 -4.78 -3.85
CA LEU A 100 -0.40 -5.68 -4.34
C LEU A 100 -0.83 -7.11 -4.05
N ASP A 101 -0.84 -7.98 -5.06
CA ASP A 101 -1.09 -9.41 -4.83
C ASP A 101 0.17 -10.13 -4.30
N HIS A 102 0.08 -11.45 -4.16
CA HIS A 102 1.19 -12.30 -3.74
C HIS A 102 2.43 -12.16 -4.65
N THR A 103 2.25 -11.86 -5.95
CA THR A 103 3.34 -11.62 -6.92
C THR A 103 3.92 -10.21 -6.87
N LYS A 104 3.43 -9.37 -5.93
CA LYS A 104 3.80 -7.96 -5.75
C LYS A 104 3.51 -7.11 -6.98
N GLU A 105 2.53 -7.53 -7.78
CA GLU A 105 1.99 -6.74 -8.88
C GLU A 105 0.80 -5.92 -8.42
N ILE A 106 0.71 -4.69 -8.94
CA ILE A 106 -0.43 -3.82 -8.71
C ILE A 106 -1.65 -4.41 -9.44
N LYS A 107 -2.66 -4.86 -8.71
CA LYS A 107 -3.93 -5.36 -9.29
C LYS A 107 -5.07 -4.36 -9.19
N ALA A 108 -5.01 -3.45 -8.23
CA ALA A 108 -5.96 -2.35 -8.10
C ALA A 108 -5.28 -1.08 -7.56
N SER A 109 -5.82 0.07 -7.91
CA SER A 109 -5.33 1.37 -7.44
C SER A 109 -6.48 2.35 -7.22
N PHE A 110 -6.39 3.15 -6.17
CA PHE A 110 -7.28 4.26 -5.88
C PHE A 110 -6.47 5.54 -5.71
N ILE A 111 -6.78 6.55 -6.53
CA ILE A 111 -6.13 7.87 -6.50
C ILE A 111 -7.11 8.86 -5.89
N SER A 112 -6.72 9.53 -4.80
CA SER A 112 -7.54 10.63 -4.26
C SER A 112 -7.37 11.88 -5.13
N THR A 113 -8.51 12.45 -5.54
CA THR A 113 -8.57 13.58 -6.48
C THR A 113 -9.45 14.73 -5.97
N LEU A 114 -9.75 14.82 -4.67
CA LEU A 114 -10.67 15.81 -4.03
C LEU A 114 -12.13 15.78 -4.46
N SER A 115 -12.44 15.13 -5.59
CA SER A 115 -13.81 14.82 -5.97
C SER A 115 -14.30 13.72 -5.04
N ASP A 116 -15.16 14.07 -4.09
CA ASP A 116 -15.87 13.17 -3.16
C ASP A 116 -16.65 12.12 -3.97
N ASP A 117 -15.94 11.08 -4.39
CA ASP A 117 -16.46 10.05 -5.28
C ASP A 117 -16.47 8.74 -4.52
N ARG A 118 -17.36 8.69 -3.52
CA ARG A 118 -17.69 7.47 -2.76
C ARG A 118 -17.97 6.26 -3.66
N ASN A 119 -18.41 6.49 -4.90
CA ASN A 119 -18.63 5.41 -5.86
C ASN A 119 -17.30 4.80 -6.31
N ARG A 120 -16.26 5.60 -6.53
CA ARG A 120 -14.90 5.10 -6.86
C ARG A 120 -14.29 4.36 -5.69
N GLU A 121 -14.47 4.84 -4.47
CA GLU A 121 -14.02 4.16 -3.26
C GLU A 121 -14.71 2.80 -3.13
N THR A 122 -16.03 2.77 -3.27
CA THR A 122 -16.82 1.53 -3.23
C THR A 122 -16.39 0.56 -4.32
N ALA A 123 -16.19 1.04 -5.55
CA ALA A 123 -15.73 0.22 -6.66
C ALA A 123 -14.33 -0.37 -6.43
N PHE A 124 -13.41 0.42 -5.85
CA PHE A 124 -12.09 -0.07 -5.46
C PHE A 124 -12.19 -1.19 -4.41
N LEU A 125 -12.95 -0.97 -3.33
CA LEU A 125 -13.14 -1.98 -2.29
C LEU A 125 -13.81 -3.25 -2.84
N ASP A 126 -14.78 -3.13 -3.75
CA ASP A 126 -15.42 -4.27 -4.40
C ASP A 126 -14.45 -5.08 -5.28
N ILE A 127 -13.51 -4.42 -5.95
CA ILE A 127 -12.45 -5.11 -6.71
C ILE A 127 -11.56 -5.88 -5.75
N VAL A 128 -11.12 -5.24 -4.66
CA VAL A 128 -10.22 -5.90 -3.69
C VAL A 128 -10.91 -7.08 -3.01
N ARG A 129 -12.17 -6.95 -2.58
CA ARG A 129 -12.95 -8.06 -2.01
C ARG A 129 -13.01 -9.29 -2.91
N LYS A 130 -13.14 -9.09 -4.22
CA LYS A 130 -13.12 -10.19 -5.19
C LYS A 130 -11.75 -10.84 -5.23
N LEU A 131 -10.69 -10.03 -5.32
CA LEU A 131 -9.30 -10.52 -5.36
C LEU A 131 -8.88 -11.27 -4.09
N THR A 132 -9.47 -10.95 -2.93
CA THR A 132 -9.15 -11.63 -1.66
C THR A 132 -10.04 -12.83 -1.35
N SER A 133 -11.10 -13.06 -2.15
CA SER A 133 -12.04 -14.19 -1.97
C SER A 133 -11.77 -15.36 -2.93
N GLU A 134 -10.83 -15.19 -3.87
CA GLU A 134 -10.33 -16.20 -4.81
C GLU A 134 -9.19 -17.01 -4.19
#